data_AF-A0A9X1TZL8-F1
#
_entry.id   AF-A0A9X1TZL8-F1
#
_cell.length_a   1.000
_cell.length_b   1.000
_cell.length_c   1.000
_cell.angle_alpha   90.00
_cell.angle_beta   90.00
_cell.angle_gamma   90.00
#
_symmetry.space_group_name_H-M   'P 1'
#
loop_
_entity.id
_entity.type
_entity.pdbx_description
1 polymer ?
#
loop_
_entity_poly.entity_id
_entity_poly.type
_entity_poly.pdbx_seq_one_letter_code
_entity_poly.pdbx_strand_id
1 'polypeptide(L)'
;MTEQQESFLSNTTAIISLIIGGLGFISAIGTLIFTTRNNNRNYKLQDDKNEREKSKAYNRVLGNFLKVYHSYIKHKHLLNENGIENIPDSALEQIIEKIDNFEHEIKKFRIVIDNESEIIPELTIQLHEIMDLLGRFEIMSEQFKNNALDLNLQKNKLVLKRAFVFSIKDLLDDYFEDLINDLSKKAEISNEFKDHLAEFNSDETIGRNIKLQQKLTERMLVSLSKQLGREVTIKELFN
;
A
#
# COMPACT_ATOMS: atom_id res chain seq x y z
N MET A 1 -31.68 80.73 -36.59
CA MET A 1 -31.03 80.32 -35.33
C MET A 1 -31.28 78.85 -34.97
N THR A 2 -31.93 78.05 -35.83
CA THR A 2 -32.36 76.67 -35.54
C THR A 2 -31.37 75.59 -36.03
N GLU A 3 -30.71 75.76 -37.17
CA GLU A 3 -29.78 74.74 -37.72
C GLU A 3 -28.48 74.58 -36.92
N GLN A 4 -27.94 75.66 -36.33
CA GLN A 4 -26.75 75.57 -35.48
C GLN A 4 -27.02 74.81 -34.18
N GLN A 5 -28.24 74.88 -33.64
CA GLN A 5 -28.63 74.16 -32.43
C GLN A 5 -28.82 72.66 -32.68
N GLU A 6 -29.42 72.27 -33.82
CA GLU A 6 -29.63 70.86 -34.19
C GLU A 6 -28.30 70.14 -34.51
N SER A 7 -27.37 70.79 -35.20
CA SER A 7 -26.04 70.19 -35.47
C SER A 7 -25.22 69.98 -34.19
N PHE A 8 -25.36 70.89 -33.22
CA PHE A 8 -24.68 70.79 -31.92
C PHE A 8 -25.26 69.63 -31.10
N LEU A 9 -26.59 69.52 -31.03
CA LEU A 9 -27.27 68.39 -30.39
C LEU A 9 -26.88 67.06 -31.04
N SER A 10 -26.89 66.95 -32.38
CA SER A 10 -26.51 65.74 -33.11
C SER A 10 -25.07 65.27 -32.81
N ASN A 11 -24.10 66.19 -32.84
CA ASN A 11 -22.71 65.90 -32.50
C ASN A 11 -22.54 65.49 -31.02
N THR A 12 -23.30 66.10 -30.11
CA THR A 12 -23.24 65.76 -28.68
C THR A 12 -23.77 64.35 -28.43
N THR A 13 -24.87 63.94 -29.08
CA THR A 13 -25.42 62.59 -28.98
C THR A 13 -24.48 61.55 -29.60
N ALA A 14 -23.80 61.88 -30.70
CA ALA A 14 -22.79 61.03 -31.33
C ALA A 14 -21.59 60.81 -30.41
N ILE A 15 -21.10 61.86 -29.73
CA ILE A 15 -19.98 61.74 -28.77
C ILE A 15 -20.41 60.90 -27.55
N ILE A 16 -21.61 61.14 -27.00
CA ILE A 16 -22.11 60.38 -25.85
C ILE A 16 -22.29 58.89 -26.19
N SER A 17 -22.83 58.55 -27.36
CA SER A 17 -22.98 57.16 -27.80
C SER A 17 -21.63 56.47 -28.04
N LEU A 18 -20.63 57.21 -28.53
CA LEU A 18 -19.26 56.71 -28.69
C LEU A 18 -18.58 56.45 -27.33
N ILE A 19 -18.81 57.32 -26.33
CA ILE A 19 -18.33 57.13 -24.95
C ILE A 19 -19.03 55.92 -24.30
N ILE A 20 -20.34 55.77 -24.43
CA ILE A 20 -21.09 54.64 -23.88
C ILE A 20 -20.65 53.32 -24.55
N GLY A 21 -20.49 53.33 -25.88
CA GLY A 21 -19.97 52.19 -26.64
C GLY A 21 -18.54 51.82 -26.22
N GLY A 22 -17.67 52.82 -26.03
CA GLY A 22 -16.31 52.63 -25.53
C GLY A 22 -16.26 52.04 -24.11
N LEU A 23 -17.09 52.55 -23.19
CA LEU A 23 -17.22 52.02 -21.84
C LEU A 23 -17.77 50.58 -21.83
N GLY A 24 -18.76 50.28 -22.68
CA GLY A 24 -19.29 48.93 -22.85
C GLY A 24 -18.24 47.95 -23.37
N PHE A 25 -17.43 48.38 -24.34
CA PHE A 25 -16.34 47.59 -24.89
C PHE A 25 -15.22 47.32 -23.87
N ILE A 26 -14.81 48.35 -23.11
CA ILE A 26 -13.81 48.20 -22.02
C ILE A 26 -14.34 47.26 -20.93
N SER A 27 -15.62 47.38 -20.56
CA SER A 27 -16.26 46.48 -19.60
C SER A 27 -16.31 45.03 -20.11
N ALA A 28 -16.63 44.82 -21.38
CA ALA A 28 -16.64 43.50 -22.00
C ALA A 28 -15.23 42.87 -22.02
N ILE A 29 -14.20 43.63 -22.41
CA ILE A 29 -12.80 43.16 -22.37
C ILE A 29 -12.36 42.85 -20.94
N GLY A 30 -12.67 43.74 -19.98
CA GLY A 30 -12.34 43.54 -18.57
C GLY A 30 -12.98 42.27 -18.01
N THR A 31 -14.25 42.03 -18.35
CA THR A 31 -14.98 40.82 -17.97
C THR A 31 -14.36 39.57 -18.59
N LEU A 32 -13.95 39.63 -19.86
CA LEU A 32 -13.35 38.50 -20.59
C LEU A 32 -11.96 38.14 -20.03
N ILE A 33 -11.13 39.16 -19.73
CA ILE A 33 -9.82 38.96 -19.07
C ILE A 33 -10.02 38.38 -17.66
N PHE A 34 -10.95 38.92 -16.87
CA PHE A 34 -11.20 38.47 -15.51
C PHE A 34 -11.72 37.02 -15.49
N THR A 35 -12.69 36.69 -16.33
CA THR A 35 -13.23 35.32 -16.45
C THR A 35 -12.20 34.33 -16.95
N THR A 36 -11.41 34.68 -17.97
CA THR A 36 -10.33 33.81 -18.48
C THR A 36 -9.26 33.56 -17.41
N ARG A 37 -8.84 34.60 -16.69
CA ARG A 37 -7.85 34.48 -15.62
C ARG A 37 -8.38 33.68 -14.43
N ASN A 38 -9.65 33.85 -14.08
CA ASN A 38 -10.27 33.09 -13.00
C ASN A 38 -10.47 31.62 -13.37
N ASN A 39 -10.89 31.34 -14.61
CA ASN A 39 -11.02 29.97 -15.13
C ASN A 39 -9.66 29.27 -15.16
N ASN A 40 -8.62 29.90 -15.69
CA ASN A 40 -7.27 29.32 -15.69
C ASN A 40 -6.76 29.04 -14.27
N ARG A 41 -7.05 29.92 -13.31
CA ARG A 41 -6.72 29.68 -11.90
C ARG A 41 -7.49 28.50 -11.32
N ASN A 42 -8.78 28.37 -11.65
CA ASN A 42 -9.62 27.26 -11.20
C ASN A 42 -9.16 25.92 -11.81
N TYR A 43 -8.80 25.90 -13.10
CA TYR A 43 -8.22 24.72 -13.74
C TYR A 43 -6.93 24.30 -13.06
N LYS A 44 -6.00 25.25 -12.85
CA LYS A 44 -4.75 24.96 -12.15
C LYS A 44 -4.98 24.43 -10.74
N LEU A 45 -5.95 24.99 -10.00
CA LEU A 45 -6.32 24.49 -8.66
C LEU A 45 -6.91 23.08 -8.70
N GLN A 46 -7.64 22.72 -9.76
CA GLN A 46 -8.14 21.36 -9.95
C GLN A 46 -7.01 20.38 -10.30
N ASP A 47 -6.08 20.77 -11.16
CA ASP A 47 -4.90 19.97 -11.50
C ASP A 47 -4.03 19.75 -10.25
N ASP A 48 -3.72 20.82 -9.50
CA ASP A 48 -2.97 20.74 -8.24
C ASP A 48 -3.68 19.83 -7.23
N LYS A 49 -5.03 19.82 -7.21
CA LYS A 49 -5.82 18.94 -6.34
C LYS A 49 -5.71 17.48 -6.77
N ASN A 50 -5.83 17.21 -8.07
CA ASN A 50 -5.71 15.87 -8.64
C ASN A 50 -4.30 15.30 -8.40
N GLU A 51 -3.25 16.10 -8.58
CA GLU A 51 -1.87 15.68 -8.28
C GLU A 51 -1.68 15.34 -6.81
N ARG A 52 -2.23 16.15 -5.90
CA ARG A 52 -2.18 15.86 -4.45
C ARG A 52 -2.94 14.59 -4.09
N GLU A 53 -4.10 14.35 -4.71
CA GLU A 53 -4.86 13.11 -4.50
C GLU A 53 -4.10 11.89 -5.01
N LYS A 54 -3.48 11.98 -6.19
CA LYS A 54 -2.59 10.93 -6.72
C LYS A 54 -1.40 10.66 -5.78
N SER A 55 -0.70 11.70 -5.33
CA SER A 55 0.44 11.54 -4.41
C SER A 55 0.02 10.87 -3.09
N LYS A 56 -1.15 11.23 -2.55
CA LYS A 56 -1.71 10.57 -1.36
C LYS A 56 -2.06 9.11 -1.62
N ALA A 57 -2.62 8.79 -2.80
CA ALA A 57 -2.92 7.42 -3.20
C ALA A 57 -1.64 6.58 -3.30
N TYR A 58 -0.61 7.07 -3.99
CA TYR A 58 0.70 6.42 -4.08
C TYR A 58 1.29 6.13 -2.70
N ASN A 59 1.26 7.10 -1.78
CA ASN A 59 1.76 6.91 -0.41
C ASN A 59 0.94 5.87 0.38
N ARG A 60 -0.38 5.86 0.22
CA ARG A 60 -1.26 4.87 0.89
C ARG A 60 -1.02 3.46 0.35
N VAL A 61 -0.91 3.31 -0.96
CA VAL A 61 -0.63 2.02 -1.61
C VAL A 61 0.75 1.53 -1.20
N LEU A 62 1.79 2.36 -1.33
CA LEU A 62 3.14 2.00 -0.93
C LEU A 62 3.23 1.64 0.56
N GLY A 63 2.66 2.46 1.44
CA GLY A 63 2.70 2.21 2.88
C GLY A 63 2.02 0.89 3.29
N ASN A 64 0.95 0.47 2.60
CA ASN A 64 0.32 -0.83 2.86
C ASN A 64 1.05 -1.97 2.15
N PHE A 65 1.58 -1.72 0.96
CA PHE A 65 2.40 -2.69 0.24
C PHE A 65 3.64 -3.10 1.05
N LEU A 66 4.33 -2.13 1.67
CA LEU A 66 5.45 -2.40 2.56
C LEU A 66 5.06 -3.23 3.77
N LYS A 67 3.86 -3.06 4.33
CA LYS A 67 3.38 -3.93 5.43
C LYS A 67 3.22 -5.38 4.98
N VAL A 68 2.66 -5.58 3.78
CA VAL A 68 2.55 -6.91 3.18
C VAL A 68 3.93 -7.50 2.95
N TYR A 69 4.86 -6.74 2.37
CA TYR A 69 6.24 -7.17 2.18
C TYR A 69 6.91 -7.57 3.50
N HIS A 70 6.86 -6.72 4.53
CA HIS A 70 7.41 -7.05 5.84
C HIS A 70 6.77 -8.28 6.47
N SER A 71 5.46 -8.46 6.29
CA SER A 71 4.75 -9.63 6.80
C SER A 71 5.15 -10.89 6.03
N TYR A 72 5.32 -10.80 4.71
CA TYR A 72 5.86 -11.86 3.86
C TYR A 72 7.27 -12.28 4.29
N ILE A 73 8.19 -11.34 4.51
CA ILE A 73 9.55 -11.64 4.99
C ILE A 73 9.51 -12.39 6.32
N LYS A 74 8.68 -11.94 7.28
CA LYS A 74 8.47 -12.65 8.55
C LYS A 74 7.92 -14.06 8.31
N HIS A 75 6.89 -14.18 7.50
CA HIS A 75 6.25 -15.44 7.15
C HIS A 75 7.25 -16.45 6.58
N LYS A 76 8.07 -15.99 5.62
CA LYS A 76 9.18 -16.75 5.02
C LYS A 76 10.17 -17.26 6.07
N HIS A 77 10.55 -16.42 7.04
CA HIS A 77 11.47 -16.82 8.12
C HIS A 77 10.84 -17.76 9.14
N LEU A 78 9.58 -17.56 9.47
CA LEU A 78 8.82 -18.46 10.36
C LEU A 78 8.75 -19.87 9.77
N LEU A 79 8.64 -19.98 8.45
CA LEU A 79 8.58 -21.23 7.70
C LEU A 79 9.92 -21.65 7.10
N ASN A 80 11.05 -21.27 7.72
CA ASN A 80 12.39 -21.66 7.26
C ASN A 80 12.45 -23.15 6.85
N GLU A 81 13.05 -23.42 5.68
CA GLU A 81 13.19 -24.76 5.09
C GLU A 81 13.88 -25.74 6.04
N ASN A 82 14.86 -25.25 6.80
CA ASN A 82 15.63 -26.04 7.77
C ASN A 82 14.93 -26.17 9.14
N GLY A 83 13.76 -25.57 9.32
CA GLY A 83 13.06 -25.48 10.59
C GLY A 83 13.78 -24.58 11.61
N ILE A 84 13.31 -24.61 12.86
CA ILE A 84 13.97 -23.94 13.99
C ILE A 84 14.59 -25.03 14.86
N GLU A 85 15.90 -24.96 15.03
CA GLU A 85 16.65 -25.91 15.85
C GLU A 85 16.06 -25.98 17.27
N ASN A 86 15.80 -27.20 17.74
CA ASN A 86 15.22 -27.52 19.06
C ASN A 86 13.70 -27.29 19.24
N ILE A 87 12.92 -27.01 18.18
CA ILE A 87 11.45 -26.94 18.24
C ILE A 87 10.82 -27.98 17.30
N PRO A 88 10.01 -28.93 17.80
CA PRO A 88 9.27 -29.88 16.95
C PRO A 88 8.26 -29.17 16.04
N ASP A 89 8.13 -29.68 14.82
CA ASP A 89 7.26 -29.10 13.78
C ASP A 89 5.79 -28.94 14.20
N SER A 90 5.25 -29.87 14.99
CA SER A 90 3.86 -29.79 15.47
C SER A 90 3.59 -28.58 16.38
N ALA A 91 4.57 -28.15 17.16
CA ALA A 91 4.45 -26.99 18.03
C ALA A 91 4.81 -25.69 17.32
N LEU A 92 5.79 -25.77 16.42
CA LEU A 92 6.12 -24.66 15.55
C LEU A 92 4.90 -24.26 14.71
N GLU A 93 4.12 -25.23 14.21
CA GLU A 93 2.88 -24.96 13.50
C GLU A 93 1.87 -24.15 14.35
N GLN A 94 1.60 -24.56 15.60
CA GLN A 94 0.67 -23.85 16.48
C GLN A 94 1.15 -22.43 16.84
N ILE A 95 2.46 -22.25 16.99
CA ILE A 95 3.06 -20.95 17.26
C ILE A 95 2.91 -20.05 16.03
N ILE A 96 3.26 -20.57 14.85
CA ILE A 96 3.16 -19.85 13.58
C ILE A 96 1.72 -19.37 13.35
N GLU A 97 0.72 -20.23 13.52
CA GLU A 97 -0.69 -19.86 13.34
C GLU A 97 -1.17 -18.71 14.27
N LYS A 98 -0.46 -18.45 15.38
CA LYS A 98 -0.78 -17.36 16.30
C LYS A 98 -0.04 -16.06 16.04
N ILE A 99 1.16 -16.13 15.46
CA ILE A 99 2.05 -14.95 15.29
C ILE A 99 2.12 -14.48 13.84
N ASP A 100 1.83 -15.36 12.90
CA ASP A 100 1.82 -15.05 11.49
C ASP A 100 0.55 -14.28 11.12
N ASN A 101 0.75 -13.12 10.48
CA ASN A 101 -0.31 -12.21 10.10
C ASN A 101 -0.35 -11.93 8.60
N PHE A 102 0.35 -12.74 7.79
CA PHE A 102 0.51 -12.47 6.36
C PHE A 102 -0.81 -12.43 5.60
N GLU A 103 -1.68 -13.43 5.79
CA GLU A 103 -3.02 -13.43 5.19
C GLU A 103 -3.83 -12.17 5.57
N HIS A 104 -3.70 -11.70 6.81
CA HIS A 104 -4.44 -10.52 7.28
C HIS A 104 -3.97 -9.24 6.59
N GLU A 105 -2.65 -9.11 6.39
CA GLU A 105 -2.09 -7.96 5.67
C GLU A 105 -2.44 -8.01 4.18
N ILE A 106 -2.49 -9.19 3.54
CA ILE A 106 -2.99 -9.34 2.15
C ILE A 106 -4.43 -8.82 2.03
N LYS A 107 -5.33 -9.23 2.94
CA LYS A 107 -6.74 -8.79 2.94
C LYS A 107 -6.87 -7.28 3.09
N LYS A 108 -6.10 -6.67 3.99
CA LYS A 108 -6.08 -5.21 4.13
C LYS A 108 -5.58 -4.52 2.88
N PHE A 109 -4.53 -5.06 2.26
CA PHE A 109 -3.96 -4.48 1.06
C PHE A 109 -4.92 -4.55 -0.12
N ARG A 110 -5.67 -5.65 -0.28
CA ARG A 110 -6.74 -5.78 -1.28
C ARG A 110 -7.73 -4.62 -1.21
N ILE A 111 -8.22 -4.30 0.00
CA ILE A 111 -9.14 -3.17 0.21
C ILE A 111 -8.52 -1.85 -0.22
N VAL A 112 -7.21 -1.66 -0.02
CA VAL A 112 -6.51 -0.43 -0.44
C VAL A 112 -6.41 -0.38 -1.97
N ILE A 113 -6.10 -1.49 -2.64
CA ILE A 113 -6.05 -1.54 -4.11
C ILE A 113 -7.43 -1.26 -4.71
N ASP A 114 -8.48 -1.88 -4.18
CA ASP A 114 -9.85 -1.68 -4.67
C ASP A 114 -10.28 -0.21 -4.56
N ASN A 115 -9.84 0.50 -3.52
CA ASN A 115 -10.18 1.90 -3.31
C ASN A 115 -9.30 2.90 -4.09
N GLU A 116 -8.05 2.56 -4.37
CA GLU A 116 -7.06 3.50 -4.92
C GLU A 116 -6.73 3.24 -6.40
N SER A 117 -7.08 2.06 -6.95
CA SER A 117 -6.76 1.65 -8.33
C SER A 117 -7.32 2.58 -9.42
N GLU A 118 -8.47 3.22 -9.17
CA GLU A 118 -9.03 4.21 -10.09
C GLU A 118 -8.24 5.53 -10.10
N ILE A 119 -7.50 5.83 -9.03
CA ILE A 119 -6.73 7.07 -8.85
C ILE A 119 -5.33 6.94 -9.45
N ILE A 120 -4.74 5.74 -9.41
CA ILE A 120 -3.38 5.45 -9.92
C ILE A 120 -3.38 4.40 -11.05
N PRO A 121 -4.10 4.65 -12.16
CA PRO A 121 -4.29 3.67 -13.24
C PRO A 121 -2.97 3.17 -13.84
N GLU A 122 -1.88 3.93 -13.69
CA GLU A 122 -0.58 3.62 -14.26
C GLU A 122 0.09 2.39 -13.62
N LEU A 123 -0.26 2.03 -12.38
CA LEU A 123 0.28 0.85 -11.68
C LEU A 123 -0.76 -0.24 -11.43
N THR A 124 -2.02 0.01 -11.79
CA THR A 124 -3.15 -0.89 -11.48
C THR A 124 -2.94 -2.32 -11.99
N ILE A 125 -2.36 -2.49 -13.19
CA ILE A 125 -2.07 -3.83 -13.74
C ILE A 125 -1.07 -4.58 -12.85
N GLN A 126 0.09 -3.98 -12.56
CA GLN A 126 1.12 -4.59 -11.70
C GLN A 126 0.58 -4.89 -10.30
N LEU A 127 -0.24 -3.99 -9.75
CA LEU A 127 -0.88 -4.16 -8.43
C LEU A 127 -1.88 -5.32 -8.45
N HIS A 128 -2.62 -5.52 -9.53
CA HIS A 128 -3.50 -6.68 -9.66
C HIS A 128 -2.74 -7.98 -9.89
N GLU A 129 -1.64 -7.98 -10.64
CA GLU A 129 -0.80 -9.16 -10.83
C GLU A 129 -0.24 -9.69 -9.50
N ILE A 130 0.32 -8.81 -8.67
CA ILE A 130 0.82 -9.21 -7.36
C ILE A 130 -0.34 -9.63 -6.43
N MET A 131 -1.49 -8.98 -6.52
CA MET A 131 -2.68 -9.39 -5.77
C MET A 131 -3.19 -10.77 -6.18
N ASP A 132 -3.08 -11.14 -7.45
CA ASP A 132 -3.43 -12.47 -7.93
C ASP A 132 -2.48 -13.54 -7.37
N LEU A 133 -1.18 -13.24 -7.33
CA LEU A 133 -0.17 -14.11 -6.73
C LEU A 133 -0.39 -14.28 -5.23
N LEU A 134 -0.67 -13.18 -4.52
CA LEU A 134 -1.04 -13.19 -3.10
C LEU A 134 -2.40 -13.90 -2.87
N GLY A 135 -3.33 -13.81 -3.81
CA GLY A 135 -4.60 -14.53 -3.75
C GLY A 135 -4.42 -16.05 -3.80
N ARG A 136 -3.47 -16.55 -4.60
CA ARG A 136 -3.09 -17.97 -4.59
C ARG A 136 -2.54 -18.41 -3.23
N PHE A 137 -1.84 -17.50 -2.55
CA PHE A 137 -1.35 -17.72 -1.18
C PHE A 137 -2.51 -17.92 -0.19
N GLU A 138 -3.52 -17.06 -0.24
CA GLU A 138 -4.73 -17.17 0.60
C GLU A 138 -5.46 -18.50 0.37
N ILE A 139 -5.67 -18.88 -0.90
CA ILE A 139 -6.36 -20.13 -1.27
C ILE A 139 -5.61 -21.36 -0.72
N MET A 140 -4.30 -21.44 -0.93
CA MET A 140 -3.50 -22.57 -0.43
C MET A 140 -3.49 -22.61 1.10
N SER A 141 -3.44 -21.45 1.75
CA SER A 141 -3.50 -21.38 3.21
C SER A 141 -4.84 -21.84 3.77
N GLU A 142 -5.97 -21.53 3.10
CA GLU A 142 -7.29 -22.06 3.47
C GLU A 142 -7.40 -23.57 3.25
N GLN A 143 -6.81 -24.11 2.18
CA GLN A 143 -6.76 -25.55 1.94
C GLN A 143 -6.02 -26.29 3.07
N PHE A 144 -4.95 -25.69 3.61
CA PHE A 144 -4.25 -26.25 4.77
C PHE A 144 -5.09 -26.20 6.05
N LYS A 145 -5.97 -25.22 6.23
CA LYS A 145 -6.84 -25.09 7.43
C LYS A 145 -7.98 -26.10 7.46
N ASN A 146 -8.54 -26.43 6.30
CA ASN A 146 -9.81 -27.16 6.22
C ASN A 146 -9.71 -28.69 6.37
N ASN A 147 -8.57 -29.26 6.78
CA ASN A 147 -8.37 -30.71 6.96
C ASN A 147 -8.86 -31.58 5.78
N ALA A 148 -9.02 -31.01 4.58
CA ALA A 148 -9.42 -31.74 3.37
C ALA A 148 -8.36 -32.75 2.92
N LEU A 149 -7.19 -32.71 3.57
CA LEU A 149 -6.08 -33.62 3.46
C LEU A 149 -6.06 -34.47 4.75
N ASP A 150 -6.33 -35.77 4.58
CA ASP A 150 -6.41 -36.88 5.52
C ASP A 150 -5.63 -36.75 6.87
N LEU A 151 -6.12 -37.34 7.97
CA LEU A 151 -5.56 -37.20 9.34
C LEU A 151 -4.08 -37.63 9.49
N ASN A 152 -3.57 -38.46 8.57
CA ASN A 152 -2.14 -38.78 8.47
C ASN A 152 -1.25 -37.60 7.98
N LEU A 153 -1.84 -36.51 7.48
CA LEU A 153 -1.16 -35.31 6.97
C LEU A 153 -0.86 -34.23 8.02
N GLN A 154 -1.34 -34.29 9.27
CA GLN A 154 -0.97 -33.26 10.25
C GLN A 154 0.55 -33.18 10.48
N LYS A 155 1.27 -34.32 10.43
CA LYS A 155 2.74 -34.34 10.41
C LYS A 155 3.36 -33.71 9.14
N ASN A 156 2.60 -33.57 8.07
CA ASN A 156 3.02 -32.99 6.79
C ASN A 156 2.52 -31.56 6.55
N LYS A 157 1.62 -31.01 7.37
CA LYS A 157 1.03 -29.68 7.10
C LYS A 157 2.07 -28.57 7.13
N LEU A 158 2.97 -28.58 8.12
CA LEU A 158 4.09 -27.63 8.16
C LEU A 158 5.05 -27.84 6.99
N VAL A 159 5.36 -29.09 6.65
CA VAL A 159 6.22 -29.42 5.50
C VAL A 159 5.61 -28.91 4.18
N LEU A 160 4.31 -29.06 3.99
CA LEU A 160 3.59 -28.55 2.82
C LEU A 160 3.57 -27.02 2.79
N LYS A 161 3.36 -26.35 3.93
CA LYS A 161 3.45 -24.88 4.03
C LYS A 161 4.85 -24.39 3.66
N ARG A 162 5.90 -25.04 4.17
CA ARG A 162 7.30 -24.73 3.81
C ARG A 162 7.54 -24.92 2.31
N ALA A 163 7.19 -26.10 1.78
CA ALA A 163 7.37 -26.40 0.35
C ALA A 163 6.65 -25.39 -0.56
N PHE A 164 5.43 -24.99 -0.19
CA PHE A 164 4.69 -23.98 -0.92
C PHE A 164 5.40 -22.62 -0.89
N VAL A 165 5.76 -22.11 0.28
CA VAL A 165 6.47 -20.82 0.43
C VAL A 165 7.75 -20.79 -0.39
N PHE A 166 8.58 -21.83 -0.30
CA PHE A 166 9.84 -21.89 -1.02
C PHE A 166 9.68 -22.08 -2.53
N SER A 167 8.60 -22.73 -2.98
CA SER A 167 8.32 -22.88 -4.42
C SER A 167 7.98 -21.56 -5.13
N ILE A 168 7.49 -20.56 -4.39
CA ILE A 168 7.09 -19.25 -4.94
C ILE A 168 7.94 -18.09 -4.44
N LYS A 169 8.89 -18.36 -3.54
CA LYS A 169 9.70 -17.37 -2.83
C LYS A 169 10.39 -16.42 -3.80
N ASP A 170 11.14 -16.97 -4.75
CA ASP A 170 11.98 -16.14 -5.63
C ASP A 170 11.11 -15.27 -6.54
N LEU A 171 9.98 -15.80 -7.01
CA LEU A 171 8.99 -15.03 -7.76
C LEU A 171 8.40 -13.87 -6.93
N LEU A 172 8.07 -14.10 -5.66
CA LEU A 172 7.56 -13.06 -4.77
C LEU A 172 8.64 -12.05 -4.41
N ASP A 173 9.86 -12.50 -4.12
CA ASP A 173 11.01 -11.63 -3.82
C ASP A 173 11.23 -10.65 -4.99
N ASP A 174 11.25 -11.14 -6.23
CA ASP A 174 11.37 -10.31 -7.45
C ASP A 174 10.19 -9.32 -7.59
N TYR A 175 8.95 -9.81 -7.49
CA TYR A 175 7.76 -8.98 -7.64
C TYR A 175 7.67 -7.87 -6.57
N PHE A 176 8.05 -8.17 -5.32
CA PHE A 176 8.09 -7.16 -4.26
C PHE A 176 9.15 -6.12 -4.53
N GLU A 177 10.35 -6.52 -4.95
CA GLU A 177 11.44 -5.59 -5.25
C GLU A 177 11.09 -4.64 -6.39
N ASP A 178 10.56 -5.17 -7.50
CA ASP A 178 10.15 -4.39 -8.67
C ASP A 178 9.06 -3.36 -8.32
N LEU A 179 7.99 -3.80 -7.64
CA LEU A 179 6.90 -2.90 -7.25
C LEU A 179 7.32 -1.88 -6.18
N ILE A 180 8.19 -2.24 -5.22
CA ILE A 180 8.75 -1.27 -4.28
C ILE A 180 9.52 -0.20 -5.06
N ASN A 181 10.33 -0.59 -6.03
CA ASN A 181 11.12 0.33 -6.83
C ASN A 181 10.23 1.26 -7.66
N ASP A 182 9.19 0.74 -8.31
CA ASP A 182 8.29 1.52 -9.15
C ASP A 182 7.36 2.43 -8.35
N LEU A 183 6.74 1.92 -7.28
CA LEU A 183 5.94 2.74 -6.36
C LEU A 183 6.79 3.83 -5.70
N SER A 184 8.02 3.53 -5.30
CA SER A 184 8.89 4.51 -4.63
C SER A 184 9.34 5.63 -5.56
N LYS A 185 9.56 5.35 -6.86
CA LYS A 185 9.82 6.40 -7.86
C LYS A 185 8.63 7.36 -7.99
N LYS A 186 7.41 6.82 -7.98
CA LYS A 186 6.17 7.62 -8.12
C LYS A 186 5.79 8.36 -6.84
N ALA A 187 6.12 7.80 -5.68
CA ALA A 187 5.91 8.41 -4.38
C ALA A 187 7.05 9.36 -3.94
N GLU A 188 8.06 9.57 -4.80
CA GLU A 188 9.22 10.44 -4.53
C GLU A 188 9.98 10.08 -3.24
N ILE A 189 10.09 8.79 -2.95
CA ILE A 189 10.77 8.29 -1.76
C ILE A 189 12.29 8.35 -1.94
N SER A 190 13.00 8.74 -0.88
CA SER A 190 14.47 8.83 -0.88
C SER A 190 15.15 7.47 -1.07
N ASN A 191 16.32 7.47 -1.70
CA ASN A 191 17.12 6.25 -1.85
C ASN A 191 17.54 5.67 -0.50
N GLU A 192 17.84 6.52 0.48
CA GLU A 192 18.16 6.08 1.85
C GLU A 192 17.02 5.23 2.45
N PHE A 193 15.75 5.60 2.23
CA PHE A 193 14.64 4.77 2.68
C PHE A 193 14.57 3.42 1.96
N LYS A 194 14.94 3.35 0.68
CA LYS A 194 15.01 2.09 -0.08
C LYS A 194 16.14 1.19 0.43
N ASP A 195 17.29 1.76 0.76
CA ASP A 195 18.42 1.02 1.32
C ASP A 195 18.03 0.39 2.67
N HIS A 196 17.32 1.15 3.51
CA HIS A 196 16.74 0.63 4.76
C HIS A 196 15.72 -0.49 4.52
N LEU A 197 14.93 -0.44 3.43
CA LEU A 197 14.00 -1.52 3.09
C LEU A 197 14.71 -2.81 2.70
N ALA A 198 15.80 -2.72 1.95
CA ALA A 198 16.61 -3.88 1.57
C ALA A 198 17.26 -4.56 2.78
N GLU A 199 17.60 -3.80 3.83
CA GLU A 199 18.19 -4.32 5.07
C GLU A 199 17.28 -5.34 5.78
N PHE A 200 15.96 -5.28 5.59
CA PHE A 200 15.02 -6.19 6.24
C PHE A 200 15.10 -7.64 5.74
N ASN A 201 15.60 -7.87 4.53
CA ASN A 201 15.81 -9.21 3.97
C ASN A 201 17.30 -9.63 4.02
N SER A 202 18.15 -8.86 4.70
CA SER A 202 19.57 -9.19 4.89
C SER A 202 19.78 -10.34 5.88
N ASP A 203 20.84 -11.13 5.68
CA ASP A 203 21.22 -12.21 6.59
C ASP A 203 21.36 -11.77 8.06
N GLU A 204 21.79 -10.53 8.30
CA GLU A 204 21.90 -9.97 9.64
C GLU A 204 20.51 -9.82 10.29
N THR A 205 19.55 -9.26 9.56
CA THR A 205 18.17 -9.11 10.05
C THR A 205 17.49 -10.47 10.25
N ILE A 206 17.77 -11.43 9.38
CA ILE A 206 17.33 -12.83 9.54
C ILE A 206 17.83 -13.40 10.87
N GLY A 207 19.13 -13.28 11.12
CA GLY A 207 19.75 -13.74 12.37
C GLY A 207 19.20 -13.04 13.61
N ARG A 208 18.91 -11.74 13.54
CA ARG A 208 18.25 -10.99 14.64
C ARG A 208 16.82 -11.46 14.88
N ASN A 209 16.04 -11.68 13.82
CA ASN A 209 14.64 -12.12 13.92
C ASN A 209 14.52 -13.51 14.54
N ILE A 210 15.39 -14.46 14.16
CA ILE A 210 15.43 -15.80 14.77
C ILE A 210 15.68 -15.70 16.28
N LYS A 211 16.67 -14.89 16.70
CA LYS A 211 16.96 -14.66 18.12
C LYS A 211 15.80 -14.01 18.86
N LEU A 212 15.13 -13.04 18.24
CA LEU A 212 13.93 -12.41 18.80
C LEU A 212 12.80 -13.42 18.99
N GLN A 213 12.59 -14.29 18.00
CA GLN A 213 11.57 -15.34 18.07
C GLN A 213 11.85 -16.32 19.21
N GLN A 214 13.10 -16.78 19.37
CA GLN A 214 13.50 -17.63 20.51
C GLN A 214 13.18 -16.95 21.85
N LYS A 215 13.56 -15.68 21.99
CA LYS A 215 13.30 -14.88 23.20
C LYS A 215 11.82 -14.66 23.48
N LEU A 216 11.00 -14.49 22.44
CA LEU A 216 9.54 -14.36 22.58
C LEU A 216 8.91 -15.68 23.06
N THR A 217 9.34 -16.81 22.49
CA THR A 217 8.89 -18.14 22.91
C THR A 217 9.26 -18.39 24.37
N GLU A 218 10.49 -18.10 24.79
CA GLU A 218 10.91 -18.19 26.19
C GLU A 218 10.04 -17.33 27.12
N ARG A 219 9.79 -16.08 26.74
CA ARG A 219 8.92 -15.17 27.52
C ARG A 219 7.48 -15.69 27.61
N MET A 220 6.96 -16.25 26.53
CA MET A 220 5.63 -16.86 26.50
C MET A 220 5.55 -18.04 27.48
N LEU A 221 6.54 -18.93 27.48
CA LEU A 221 6.61 -20.07 28.40
C LEU A 221 6.71 -19.62 29.86
N VAL A 222 7.52 -18.60 30.15
CA VAL A 222 7.60 -18.02 31.49
C VAL A 222 6.26 -17.42 31.93
N SER A 223 5.55 -16.74 31.03
CA SER A 223 4.24 -16.19 31.32
C SER A 223 3.20 -17.29 31.58
N LEU A 224 3.16 -18.32 30.72
CA LEU A 224 2.31 -19.50 30.89
C LEU A 224 2.59 -20.22 32.21
N SER A 225 3.87 -20.40 32.55
CA SER A 225 4.29 -21.04 33.80
C SER A 225 3.76 -20.30 35.02
N LYS A 226 3.84 -18.96 35.00
CA LYS A 226 3.30 -18.11 36.07
C LYS A 226 1.78 -18.23 36.19
N GLN A 227 1.07 -18.26 35.06
CA GLN A 227 -0.40 -18.35 35.05
C GLN A 227 -0.89 -19.72 35.52
N LEU A 228 -0.18 -20.78 35.15
CA LEU A 228 -0.55 -22.16 35.48
C LEU A 228 -0.01 -22.62 36.84
N GLY A 229 0.80 -21.79 37.52
CA GLY A 229 1.37 -22.10 38.83
C GLY A 229 2.35 -23.28 38.83
N ARG A 230 2.86 -23.67 37.66
CA ARG A 230 3.80 -24.77 37.46
C ARG A 230 4.78 -24.42 36.34
N GLU A 231 5.97 -25.00 36.37
CA GLU A 231 6.90 -24.85 35.26
C GLU A 231 6.28 -25.46 34.00
N VAL A 232 6.24 -24.68 32.92
CA VAL A 232 5.78 -25.11 31.61
C VAL A 232 6.98 -25.15 30.70
N THR A 233 7.41 -26.36 30.36
CA THR A 233 8.50 -26.54 29.41
C THR A 233 7.98 -26.58 27.98
N ILE A 234 8.86 -26.33 27.01
CA ILE A 234 8.58 -26.58 25.59
C ILE A 234 7.98 -27.99 25.41
N LYS A 235 8.47 -28.98 26.18
CA LYS A 235 7.99 -30.37 26.15
C LYS A 235 6.52 -30.56 26.51
N GLU A 236 5.97 -29.69 27.33
CA GLU A 236 4.58 -29.79 27.81
C GLU A 236 3.59 -29.06 26.92
N LEU A 237 4.06 -28.28 25.94
CA LEU A 237 3.23 -27.84 24.83
C LEU A 237 2.90 -29.00 23.86
N PHE A 238 3.43 -30.20 24.11
CA PHE A 238 3.39 -31.35 23.20
C PHE A 238 2.49 -32.50 23.67
N ASN A 239 1.87 -32.41 24.86
CA ASN A 239 0.91 -33.37 25.41
C ASN A 239 -0.44 -32.70 25.62
#